data_AF-A0A2N0PKB2-F1
#
_entry.id   AF-A0A2N0PKB2-F1
#
_cell.length_a   1.000
_cell.length_b   1.000
_cell.length_c   1.000
_cell.angle_alpha   90.00
_cell.angle_beta   90.00
_cell.angle_gamma   90.00
#
_symmetry.space_group_name_H-M   'P 1'
#
loop_
_entity.id
_entity.type
_entity.pdbx_description
1 polymer ?
#
loop_
_entity_poly.entity_id
_entity_poly.type
_entity_poly.pdbx_seq_one_letter_code
_entity_poly.pdbx_strand_id
1 'polypeptide(L)'
;MGDFSIFGEHEMKMLYFNYLEILHIDCITLIEASIIIENSGGKLKEVSIKPYDFVYYEDNFSEDTLIFIRKIYQKCPLIEVLSLAFSLSKDHFIEFENLLKICQNLKSLLLFTSNFHIRETEEKILESGEEILKILISSASNNLREIRFFNNFKFSLGTLENFLENWRGRPALSILTSSTIYEEEDYKNLIDDYKNDGVIKTFKYESVINISSIAGIAGFVQTGHQAQESPNRSAGEVIGYSLPRSSPTDPFHSRICSQALESQNRSADVVLHYCVIVRSVSEGLNLF
;
A
#
# COMPACT_ATOMS: atom_id res chain seq x y z
N MET A 1 -4.14 26.65 -7.23
CA MET A 1 -3.62 25.38 -6.68
C MET A 1 -3.50 25.59 -5.20
N GLY A 2 -4.41 25.01 -4.42
CA GLY A 2 -4.37 25.07 -2.97
C GLY A 2 -3.51 23.92 -2.48
N ASP A 3 -2.54 24.24 -1.62
CA ASP A 3 -1.68 23.31 -0.92
C ASP A 3 -2.56 22.52 0.07
N PHE A 4 -2.88 21.27 -0.25
CA PHE A 4 -3.66 20.38 0.62
C PHE A 4 -2.72 19.63 1.57
N SER A 5 -1.84 20.36 2.25
CA SER A 5 -1.15 19.81 3.41
C SER A 5 -2.15 19.80 4.57
N ILE A 6 -2.41 18.62 5.13
CA ILE A 6 -3.44 18.45 6.18
C ILE A 6 -2.96 19.11 7.50
N PHE A 7 -1.64 19.28 7.66
CA PHE A 7 -0.99 19.93 8.79
C PHE A 7 0.25 20.66 8.31
N GLY A 8 0.63 21.79 8.91
CA GLY A 8 1.94 22.36 8.61
C GLY A 8 3.05 21.36 8.94
N GLU A 9 4.08 21.21 8.09
CA GLU A 9 5.19 20.28 8.29
C GLU A 9 5.79 20.32 9.72
N HIS A 10 5.81 21.52 10.30
CA HIS A 10 6.25 21.77 11.68
C HIS A 10 5.36 21.12 12.75
N GLU A 11 4.05 21.07 12.55
CA GLU A 11 3.08 20.49 13.50
C GLU A 11 3.18 18.96 13.51
N MET A 12 3.35 18.34 12.33
CA MET A 12 3.54 16.88 12.24
C MET A 12 4.84 16.42 12.92
N LYS A 13 5.92 17.20 12.80
CA LYS A 13 7.21 16.87 13.43
C LYS A 13 7.15 16.80 14.96
N MET A 14 6.14 17.40 15.58
CA MET A 14 5.93 17.37 17.03
C MET A 14 5.12 16.15 17.51
N LEU A 15 4.51 15.38 16.60
CA LEU A 15 3.72 14.20 16.93
C LEU A 15 4.61 12.96 17.04
N TYR A 16 4.46 12.18 18.11
CA TYR A 16 5.19 10.93 18.34
C TYR A 16 4.25 9.72 18.29
N PHE A 17 4.59 8.72 17.50
CA PHE A 17 3.76 7.55 17.22
C PHE A 17 4.45 6.24 17.65
N ASN A 18 4.98 6.19 18.87
CA ASN A 18 5.88 5.12 19.38
C ASN A 18 5.28 3.70 19.46
N TYR A 19 3.98 3.56 19.20
CA TYR A 19 3.25 2.29 19.20
C TYR A 19 2.56 2.01 17.86
N LEU A 20 2.92 2.77 16.81
CA LEU A 20 2.38 2.59 15.48
C LEU A 20 2.98 1.34 14.84
N GLU A 21 2.14 0.33 14.64
CA GLU A 21 2.52 -0.90 13.95
C GLU A 21 2.03 -0.94 12.49
N ILE A 22 0.97 -0.19 12.17
CA ILE A 22 0.29 -0.22 10.87
C ILE A 22 0.06 1.22 10.41
N LEU A 23 0.52 1.53 9.20
CA LEU A 23 0.32 2.81 8.54
C LEU A 23 -0.34 2.61 7.17
N HIS A 24 -1.59 3.02 7.05
CA HIS A 24 -2.30 3.09 5.77
C HIS A 24 -2.26 4.52 5.23
N ILE A 25 -1.80 4.68 3.99
CA ILE A 25 -1.59 5.96 3.31
C ILE A 25 -2.63 6.07 2.19
N ASP A 26 -3.68 6.85 2.42
CA ASP A 26 -4.78 7.08 1.46
C ASP A 26 -4.88 8.56 1.01
N CYS A 27 -4.64 9.52 1.90
CA CYS A 27 -4.91 10.95 1.62
C CYS A 27 -3.74 11.89 1.98
N ILE A 28 -2.54 11.35 2.21
CA ILE A 28 -1.35 12.14 2.55
C ILE A 28 -0.24 11.89 1.53
N THR A 29 0.66 12.85 1.39
CA THR A 29 1.85 12.78 0.50
C THR A 29 2.89 11.78 1.02
N LEU A 30 3.83 11.36 0.16
CA LEU A 30 4.96 10.51 0.60
C LEU A 30 5.85 11.22 1.62
N ILE A 31 5.94 12.55 1.54
CA ILE A 31 6.68 13.38 2.49
C ILE A 31 6.02 13.35 3.87
N GLU A 32 4.70 13.58 3.94
CA GLU A 32 3.95 13.48 5.21
C GLU A 32 4.04 12.06 5.80
N ALA A 33 3.91 11.02 4.97
CA ALA A 33 4.10 9.64 5.40
C ALA A 33 5.51 9.39 5.94
N SER A 34 6.53 9.97 5.32
CA SER A 34 7.93 9.87 5.76
C SER A 34 8.15 10.51 7.14
N ILE A 35 7.47 11.63 7.43
CA ILE A 35 7.51 12.27 8.75
C ILE A 35 6.87 11.36 9.81
N ILE A 36 5.72 10.75 9.50
CA ILE A 36 5.05 9.80 10.41
C ILE A 36 5.97 8.59 10.69
N ILE A 37 6.60 8.04 9.65
CA ILE A 37 7.56 6.93 9.77
C ILE A 37 8.75 7.31 10.67
N GLU A 38 9.30 8.50 10.49
CA GLU A 38 10.40 9.01 11.31
C GLU A 38 10.04 9.08 12.80
N ASN A 39 8.77 9.37 13.09
CA ASN A 39 8.22 9.50 14.44
C ASN A 39 7.56 8.22 14.99
N SER A 40 7.63 7.09 14.27
CA SER A 40 6.92 5.83 14.60
C SER A 40 7.56 4.97 15.70
N GLY A 41 8.70 5.39 16.25
CA GLY A 41 9.43 4.61 17.26
C GLY A 41 9.96 3.24 16.78
N GLY A 42 9.87 2.96 15.48
CA GLY A 42 10.46 1.79 14.81
C GLY A 42 9.72 0.47 14.99
N LYS A 43 8.43 0.50 15.34
CA LYS A 43 7.59 -0.70 15.52
C LYS A 43 6.69 -1.02 14.32
N LEU A 44 6.79 -0.25 13.24
CA LEU A 44 6.01 -0.47 12.02
C LEU A 44 6.26 -1.86 11.42
N LYS A 45 5.17 -2.61 11.26
CA LYS A 45 5.08 -3.91 10.60
C LYS A 45 4.38 -3.82 9.25
N GLU A 46 3.50 -2.83 9.06
CA GLU A 46 2.79 -2.63 7.81
C GLU A 46 2.79 -1.15 7.41
N VAL A 47 3.17 -0.92 6.15
CA VAL A 47 3.02 0.38 5.49
C VAL A 47 2.40 0.10 4.13
N SER A 48 1.14 0.52 3.95
CA SER A 48 0.40 0.26 2.72
C SER A 48 0.00 1.56 2.04
N ILE A 49 0.14 1.60 0.73
CA ILE A 49 -0.26 2.71 -0.12
C ILE A 49 -1.16 2.12 -1.20
N LYS A 50 -2.31 2.74 -1.45
CA LYS A 50 -3.15 2.33 -2.57
C LYS A 50 -2.58 2.91 -3.88
N PRO A 51 -2.32 2.07 -4.90
CA PRO A 51 -1.74 2.53 -6.16
C PRO A 51 -2.53 3.64 -6.86
N TYR A 52 -3.84 3.74 -6.64
CA TYR A 52 -4.70 4.74 -7.29
C TYR A 52 -4.57 6.13 -6.65
N ASP A 53 -4.27 6.22 -5.36
CA ASP A 53 -4.31 7.49 -4.63
C ASP A 53 -3.09 8.38 -4.96
N PHE A 54 -1.98 7.77 -5.39
CA PHE A 54 -0.74 8.46 -5.79
C PHE A 54 -0.65 8.86 -7.25
N VAL A 55 -1.68 8.53 -8.03
CA VAL A 55 -1.67 8.71 -9.48
C VAL A 55 -1.89 10.19 -9.86
N TYR A 56 -2.07 11.14 -8.93
CA TYR A 56 -2.50 12.49 -9.28
C TYR A 56 -1.69 13.68 -8.74
N TYR A 57 -0.65 13.51 -7.90
CA TYR A 57 -0.30 14.61 -6.96
C TYR A 57 1.16 15.00 -6.69
N GLU A 58 2.21 14.47 -7.34
CA GLU A 58 3.58 14.86 -6.95
C GLU A 58 4.44 15.34 -8.13
N ASP A 59 4.67 16.66 -8.21
CA ASP A 59 5.62 17.29 -9.14
C ASP A 59 7.07 16.78 -8.92
N ASN A 60 7.38 16.26 -7.71
CA ASN A 60 8.67 15.73 -7.29
C ASN A 60 8.66 14.20 -7.04
N PHE A 61 7.74 13.46 -7.68
CA PHE A 61 7.54 12.01 -7.48
C PHE A 61 8.83 11.21 -7.28
N SER A 62 9.83 11.39 -8.16
CA SER A 62 11.09 10.65 -8.08
C SER A 62 11.93 10.95 -6.84
N GLU A 63 11.94 12.18 -6.34
CA GLU A 63 12.69 12.52 -5.11
C GLU A 63 11.92 12.03 -3.88
N ASP A 64 10.60 12.22 -3.87
CA ASP A 64 9.73 11.86 -2.76
C ASP A 64 9.70 10.33 -2.56
N THR A 65 9.64 9.54 -3.64
CA THR A 65 9.75 8.07 -3.57
C THR A 65 11.11 7.61 -3.04
N LEU A 66 12.19 8.29 -3.43
CA LEU A 66 13.54 7.97 -2.96
C LEU A 66 13.69 8.24 -1.45
N ILE A 67 13.20 9.40 -0.98
CA ILE A 67 13.17 9.76 0.44
C ILE A 67 12.33 8.75 1.23
N PHE A 68 11.16 8.38 0.70
CA PHE A 68 10.27 7.42 1.35
C PHE A 68 10.92 6.05 1.53
N ILE A 69 11.53 5.48 0.48
CA ILE A 69 12.25 4.20 0.56
C ILE A 69 13.36 4.27 1.62
N ARG A 70 14.15 5.36 1.63
CA ARG A 70 15.20 5.59 2.63
C ARG A 70 14.66 5.59 4.05
N LYS A 71 13.57 6.31 4.30
CA LYS A 71 12.98 6.40 5.64
C LYS A 71 12.43 5.06 6.10
N ILE A 72 11.82 4.27 5.20
CA ILE A 72 11.35 2.91 5.53
C ILE A 72 12.49 2.04 6.05
N TYR A 73 13.58 1.87 5.29
CA TYR A 73 14.61 0.94 5.75
C TYR A 73 15.42 1.49 6.94
N GLN A 74 15.49 2.81 7.13
CA GLN A 74 16.15 3.41 8.29
C GLN A 74 15.35 3.29 9.59
N LYS A 75 14.01 3.28 9.51
CA LYS A 75 13.13 3.39 10.68
C LYS A 75 12.26 2.17 10.91
N CYS A 76 12.01 1.35 9.90
CA CYS A 76 11.08 0.21 9.95
C CYS A 76 11.76 -1.13 9.66
N PRO A 77 12.80 -1.55 10.42
CA PRO A 77 13.47 -2.83 10.17
C PRO A 77 12.56 -4.05 10.40
N LEU A 78 11.45 -3.88 11.14
CA LEU A 78 10.49 -4.94 11.46
C LEU A 78 9.36 -5.08 10.42
N ILE A 79 9.42 -4.33 9.31
CA ILE A 79 8.35 -4.32 8.31
C ILE A 79 8.13 -5.73 7.72
N GLU A 80 6.86 -6.13 7.64
CA GLU A 80 6.39 -7.40 7.09
C GLU A 80 5.57 -7.21 5.81
N VAL A 81 4.81 -6.13 5.72
CA VAL A 81 3.96 -5.79 4.57
C VAL A 81 4.29 -4.38 4.11
N LEU A 82 4.67 -4.23 2.85
CA LEU A 82 5.11 -2.96 2.31
C LEU A 82 4.53 -2.70 0.92
N SER A 83 4.04 -1.49 0.72
CA SER A 83 3.74 -0.93 -0.61
C SER A 83 4.71 0.20 -0.92
N LEU A 84 5.28 0.20 -2.12
CA LEU A 84 6.19 1.23 -2.59
C LEU A 84 5.71 1.80 -3.92
N ALA A 85 5.49 3.11 -3.93
CA ALA A 85 5.57 3.91 -5.15
C ALA A 85 7.02 3.90 -5.64
N PHE A 86 7.24 3.63 -6.92
CA PHE A 86 8.56 3.32 -7.44
C PHE A 86 8.84 4.03 -8.78
N SER A 87 10.01 4.66 -8.88
CA SER A 87 10.55 5.23 -10.11
C SER A 87 11.60 4.30 -10.70
N LEU A 88 11.63 4.12 -12.02
CA LEU A 88 12.53 3.18 -12.71
C LEU A 88 13.93 3.79 -12.95
N SER A 89 14.54 4.36 -11.90
CA SER A 89 15.85 4.99 -11.98
C SER A 89 16.93 4.21 -11.21
N LYS A 90 18.20 4.41 -11.60
CA LYS A 90 19.35 3.75 -10.98
C LYS A 90 19.43 3.96 -9.48
N ASP A 91 19.14 5.18 -9.02
CA ASP A 91 19.17 5.50 -7.58
C ASP A 91 18.09 4.74 -6.82
N HIS A 92 16.90 4.55 -7.42
CA HIS A 92 15.83 3.76 -6.82
C HIS A 92 16.19 2.29 -6.71
N PHE A 93 16.88 1.73 -7.70
CA PHE A 93 17.37 0.35 -7.63
C PHE A 93 18.37 0.16 -6.47
N ILE A 94 19.29 1.11 -6.28
CA ILE A 94 20.26 1.07 -5.18
C ILE A 94 19.54 1.14 -3.81
N GLU A 95 18.62 2.09 -3.64
CA GLU A 95 17.88 2.22 -2.37
C GLU A 95 16.93 1.04 -2.13
N PHE A 96 16.38 0.45 -3.18
CA PHE A 96 15.56 -0.75 -3.09
C PHE A 96 16.37 -1.97 -2.64
N GLU A 97 17.57 -2.16 -3.18
CA GLU A 97 18.48 -3.22 -2.75
C GLU A 97 18.85 -3.06 -1.26
N ASN A 98 19.15 -1.82 -0.83
CA ASN A 98 19.39 -1.51 0.58
C ASN A 98 18.18 -1.84 1.47
N LEU A 99 16.97 -1.47 1.01
CA LEU A 99 15.74 -1.76 1.71
C LEU A 99 15.56 -3.26 1.91
N LEU A 100 15.69 -4.05 0.84
CA LEU A 100 15.52 -5.51 0.93
C LEU A 100 16.56 -6.14 1.86
N LYS A 101 17.83 -5.67 1.82
CA LYS A 101 18.90 -6.16 2.71
C LYS A 101 18.59 -5.90 4.18
N ILE A 102 18.00 -4.76 4.53
CA ILE A 102 17.70 -4.39 5.92
C ILE A 102 16.38 -5.00 6.40
N CYS A 103 15.32 -4.94 5.60
CA CYS A 103 13.97 -5.35 5.95
C CYS A 103 13.75 -6.88 5.80
N GLN A 104 14.51 -7.68 6.55
CA GLN A 104 14.51 -9.15 6.42
C GLN A 104 13.23 -9.85 6.96
N ASN A 105 12.31 -9.10 7.56
CA ASN A 105 11.00 -9.62 7.99
C ASN A 105 9.93 -9.52 6.89
N LEU A 106 10.26 -8.93 5.74
CA LEU A 106 9.30 -8.69 4.67
C LEU A 106 8.69 -10.00 4.14
N LYS A 107 7.36 -10.07 4.17
CA LYS A 107 6.52 -11.19 3.73
C LYS A 107 5.73 -10.86 2.47
N SER A 108 5.34 -9.59 2.31
CA SER A 108 4.56 -9.11 1.18
C SER A 108 5.09 -7.77 0.68
N LEU A 109 5.31 -7.67 -0.63
CA LEU A 109 5.76 -6.46 -1.30
C LEU A 109 4.83 -6.10 -2.45
N LEU A 110 4.32 -4.87 -2.45
CA LEU A 110 3.64 -4.25 -3.58
C LEU A 110 4.55 -3.17 -4.18
N LEU A 111 4.86 -3.31 -5.46
CA LEU A 111 5.53 -2.28 -6.26
C LEU A 111 4.54 -1.73 -7.29
N PHE A 112 4.44 -0.41 -7.37
CA PHE A 112 3.68 0.26 -8.42
C PHE A 112 4.42 1.52 -8.90
N THR A 113 4.33 1.80 -10.20
CA THR A 113 4.88 3.02 -10.78
C THR A 113 3.79 4.06 -11.04
N SER A 114 4.14 5.34 -11.24
CA SER A 114 3.15 6.33 -11.68
C SER A 114 2.85 6.17 -13.18
N ASN A 115 1.57 6.14 -13.54
CA ASN A 115 1.12 6.09 -14.94
C ASN A 115 1.30 7.41 -15.70
N PHE A 116 1.54 8.54 -15.01
CA PHE A 116 1.62 9.86 -15.65
C PHE A 116 3.05 10.35 -15.90
N HIS A 117 4.02 9.88 -15.10
CA HIS A 117 5.40 10.37 -15.19
C HIS A 117 6.30 9.53 -16.10
N ILE A 118 5.82 8.38 -16.59
CA ILE A 118 6.66 7.44 -17.33
C ILE A 118 6.34 7.52 -18.83
N ARG A 119 7.22 8.21 -19.58
CA ARG A 119 7.37 8.09 -21.04
C ARG A 119 8.52 7.16 -21.38
N GLU A 120 8.61 6.02 -20.70
CA GLU A 120 9.65 5.04 -21.01
C GLU A 120 9.27 4.15 -22.18
N THR A 121 10.28 3.75 -22.94
CA THR A 121 10.11 2.78 -24.02
C THR A 121 9.88 1.39 -23.41
N GLU A 122 9.22 0.52 -24.15
CA GLU A 122 9.03 -0.87 -23.72
C GLU A 122 10.35 -1.59 -23.42
N GLU A 123 11.40 -1.30 -24.19
CA GLU A 123 12.77 -1.77 -23.94
C GLU A 123 13.27 -1.38 -22.55
N LYS A 124 13.16 -0.10 -22.16
CA LYS A 124 13.59 0.37 -20.83
C LYS A 124 12.76 -0.23 -19.69
N ILE A 125 11.47 -0.44 -19.92
CA ILE A 125 10.59 -1.10 -18.95
C ILE A 125 11.05 -2.55 -18.72
N LEU A 126 11.39 -3.27 -19.79
CA LEU A 126 11.89 -4.65 -19.71
C LEU A 126 13.28 -4.72 -19.03
N GLU A 127 14.21 -3.83 -19.39
CA GLU A 127 15.53 -3.72 -18.76
C GLU A 127 15.41 -3.43 -17.26
N SER A 128 14.56 -2.47 -16.89
CA SER A 128 14.28 -2.12 -15.50
C SER A 128 13.63 -3.28 -14.75
N GLY A 129 12.72 -4.01 -15.41
CA GLY A 129 12.10 -5.20 -14.85
C GLY A 129 13.11 -6.30 -14.55
N GLU A 130 14.07 -6.54 -15.45
CA GLU A 130 15.16 -7.48 -15.23
C GLU A 130 16.03 -7.10 -14.02
N GLU A 131 16.38 -5.82 -13.87
CA GLU A 131 17.18 -5.33 -12.74
C GLU A 131 16.45 -5.54 -11.40
N ILE A 132 15.15 -5.25 -11.35
CA ILE A 132 14.32 -5.46 -10.15
C ILE A 132 14.29 -6.94 -9.76
N LEU A 133 14.10 -7.84 -10.74
CA LEU A 133 14.08 -9.28 -10.46
C LEU A 133 15.45 -9.80 -10.00
N LYS A 134 16.56 -9.28 -10.54
CA LYS A 134 17.91 -9.59 -10.04
C LYS A 134 18.11 -9.16 -8.60
N ILE A 135 17.67 -7.95 -8.24
CA ILE A 135 17.73 -7.43 -6.86
C ILE A 135 16.89 -8.29 -5.92
N LEU A 136 15.68 -8.69 -6.34
CA LEU A 136 14.83 -9.59 -5.55
C LEU A 136 15.50 -10.94 -5.30
N ILE A 137 16.11 -11.56 -6.31
CA ILE A 137 16.84 -12.83 -6.15
C ILE A 137 17.99 -12.67 -5.14
N SER A 138 18.77 -11.59 -5.25
CA SER A 138 20.00 -11.42 -4.44
C SER A 138 19.74 -10.95 -3.01
N SER A 139 18.70 -10.14 -2.80
CA SER A 139 18.55 -9.35 -1.57
C SER A 139 17.25 -9.59 -0.82
N ALA A 140 16.21 -10.15 -1.45
CA ALA A 140 14.94 -10.37 -0.77
C ALA A 140 15.06 -11.44 0.31
N SER A 141 14.35 -11.21 1.40
CA SER A 141 14.22 -12.16 2.50
C SER A 141 13.68 -13.52 2.05
N ASN A 142 14.17 -14.58 2.70
CA ASN A 142 13.59 -15.92 2.60
C ASN A 142 12.17 -16.00 3.18
N ASN A 143 11.66 -14.93 3.80
CA ASN A 143 10.28 -14.81 4.30
C ASN A 143 9.31 -14.20 3.28
N LEU A 144 9.80 -13.67 2.16
CA LEU A 144 8.94 -13.10 1.13
C LEU A 144 8.08 -14.21 0.50
N ARG A 145 6.76 -14.04 0.55
CA ARG A 145 5.76 -14.99 0.04
C ARG A 145 4.87 -14.37 -1.02
N GLU A 146 4.80 -13.06 -1.09
CA GLU A 146 3.95 -12.35 -2.03
C GLU A 146 4.68 -11.16 -2.65
N ILE A 147 4.59 -11.05 -3.97
CA ILE A 147 5.03 -9.89 -4.72
C ILE A 147 3.91 -9.45 -5.67
N ARG A 148 3.62 -8.16 -5.66
CA ARG A 148 2.59 -7.56 -6.49
C ARG A 148 3.22 -6.47 -7.36
N PHE A 149 3.04 -6.56 -8.67
CA PHE A 149 3.59 -5.62 -9.64
C PHE A 149 2.47 -4.91 -10.41
N PHE A 150 2.36 -3.60 -10.26
CA PHE A 150 1.32 -2.81 -10.91
C PHE A 150 1.89 -1.70 -11.80
N ASN A 151 1.13 -1.36 -12.85
CA ASN A 151 1.46 -0.34 -13.86
C ASN A 151 2.62 -0.78 -14.76
N ASN A 152 3.70 0.01 -14.87
CA ASN A 152 4.77 -0.18 -15.85
C ASN A 152 5.81 -1.25 -15.46
N PHE A 153 5.36 -2.37 -14.89
CA PHE A 153 6.20 -3.54 -14.66
C PHE A 153 5.86 -4.64 -15.67
N LYS A 154 6.84 -4.98 -16.50
CA LYS A 154 6.78 -6.08 -17.46
C LYS A 154 8.11 -6.81 -17.45
N PHE A 155 8.07 -8.10 -17.74
CA PHE A 155 9.24 -8.96 -17.81
C PHE A 155 9.17 -9.78 -19.09
N SER A 156 10.30 -9.97 -19.75
CA SER A 156 10.38 -10.93 -20.85
C SER A 156 10.19 -12.35 -20.32
N LEU A 157 9.79 -13.28 -21.19
CA LEU A 157 9.60 -14.68 -20.83
C LEU A 157 10.86 -15.28 -20.18
N GLY A 158 12.03 -15.07 -20.81
CA GLY A 158 13.30 -15.59 -20.28
C GLY A 158 13.74 -14.92 -18.97
N THR A 159 13.44 -13.63 -18.78
CA THR A 159 13.70 -12.93 -17.51
C THR A 159 12.83 -13.51 -16.38
N LEU A 160 11.54 -13.76 -16.66
CA LEU A 160 10.62 -14.37 -15.69
C LEU A 160 11.04 -15.81 -15.35
N GLU A 161 11.40 -16.61 -16.36
CA GLU A 161 11.90 -17.97 -16.17
C GLU A 161 13.15 -17.99 -15.28
N ASN A 162 14.15 -17.15 -15.59
CA ASN A 162 15.36 -17.05 -14.78
C ASN A 162 15.05 -16.64 -13.33
N PHE A 163 14.11 -15.72 -13.13
CA PHE A 163 13.67 -15.34 -11.79
C PHE A 163 13.08 -16.53 -11.02
N LEU A 164 12.17 -17.28 -11.64
CA LEU A 164 11.50 -18.42 -11.01
C LEU A 164 12.47 -19.57 -10.72
N GLU A 165 13.40 -19.85 -11.63
CA GLU A 165 14.45 -20.86 -11.43
C GLU A 165 15.30 -20.53 -10.21
N ASN A 166 15.73 -19.28 -10.08
CA ASN A 166 16.51 -18.81 -8.91
C ASN A 166 15.65 -18.66 -7.64
N TRP A 167 14.33 -18.74 -7.75
CA TRP A 167 13.42 -18.77 -6.60
C TRP A 167 13.21 -20.18 -6.04
N ARG A 168 13.70 -21.23 -6.72
CA ARG A 168 13.66 -22.61 -6.22
C ARG A 168 14.37 -22.72 -4.86
N GLY A 169 13.87 -23.64 -4.04
CA GLY A 169 14.34 -23.83 -2.67
C GLY A 169 13.85 -22.77 -1.67
N ARG A 170 13.21 -21.70 -2.15
CA ARG A 170 12.45 -20.78 -1.29
C ARG A 170 11.00 -21.26 -1.17
N PRO A 171 10.27 -20.80 -0.14
CA PRO A 171 8.85 -21.10 -0.05
C PRO A 171 8.06 -20.52 -1.22
N ALA A 172 7.00 -21.23 -1.61
CA ALA A 172 6.21 -20.93 -2.79
C ALA A 172 5.71 -19.48 -2.81
N LEU A 173 5.91 -18.81 -3.94
CA LEU A 173 5.65 -17.39 -4.13
C LEU A 173 4.27 -17.15 -4.75
N SER A 174 3.57 -16.15 -4.23
CA SER A 174 2.34 -15.62 -4.81
C SER A 174 2.67 -14.36 -5.61
N ILE A 175 2.32 -14.33 -6.89
CA ILE A 175 2.58 -13.20 -7.78
C ILE A 175 1.25 -12.63 -8.27
N LEU A 176 1.07 -11.32 -8.14
CA LEU A 176 -0.05 -10.57 -8.68
C LEU A 176 0.48 -9.52 -9.65
N THR A 177 -0.15 -9.38 -10.83
CA THR A 177 0.29 -8.42 -11.84
C THR A 177 -0.88 -7.79 -12.58
N SER A 178 -0.70 -6.57 -13.09
CA SER A 178 -1.67 -5.89 -13.96
C SER A 178 -1.36 -5.95 -15.45
N SER A 179 -0.33 -6.69 -15.87
CA SER A 179 0.02 -6.80 -17.30
C SER A 179 -0.71 -7.97 -17.97
N THR A 180 -1.34 -7.71 -19.11
CA THR A 180 -2.07 -8.74 -19.86
C THR A 180 -1.17 -9.70 -20.63
N ILE A 181 0.14 -9.42 -20.76
CA ILE A 181 1.09 -10.29 -21.50
C ILE A 181 1.16 -11.70 -20.90
N TYR A 182 0.90 -11.83 -19.59
CA TYR A 182 0.95 -13.11 -18.90
C TYR A 182 -0.27 -14.01 -19.21
N GLU A 183 -1.22 -13.51 -19.99
CA GLU A 183 -2.31 -14.32 -20.54
C GLU A 183 -1.95 -15.01 -21.86
N GLU A 184 -0.80 -14.68 -22.46
CA GLU A 184 -0.26 -15.36 -23.65
C GLU A 184 0.14 -16.80 -23.32
N GLU A 185 0.05 -17.68 -24.32
CA GLU A 185 0.21 -19.14 -24.16
C GLU A 185 1.58 -19.53 -23.60
N ASP A 186 2.65 -18.93 -24.11
CA ASP A 186 4.02 -19.22 -23.66
C ASP A 186 4.23 -18.86 -22.17
N TYR A 187 3.68 -17.73 -21.72
CA TYR A 187 3.74 -17.33 -20.31
C TYR A 187 2.88 -18.24 -19.43
N LYS A 188 1.68 -18.62 -19.88
CA LYS A 188 0.81 -19.55 -19.15
C LYS A 188 1.47 -20.91 -18.95
N ASN A 189 2.07 -21.46 -20.00
CA ASN A 189 2.79 -22.72 -19.95
C ASN A 189 3.95 -22.64 -18.94
N LEU A 190 4.79 -21.61 -19.03
CA LEU A 190 5.88 -21.37 -18.08
C LEU A 190 5.36 -21.28 -16.64
N ILE A 191 4.34 -20.47 -16.39
CA ILE A 191 3.76 -20.27 -15.06
C ILE A 191 3.21 -21.59 -14.50
N ASP A 192 2.53 -22.40 -15.31
CA ASP A 192 1.94 -23.65 -14.88
C ASP A 192 3.01 -24.71 -14.58
N ASP A 193 4.11 -24.75 -15.33
CA ASP A 193 5.26 -25.60 -15.02
C ASP A 193 5.85 -25.27 -13.64
N TYR A 194 6.08 -23.99 -13.34
CA TYR A 194 6.61 -23.56 -12.05
C TYR A 194 5.58 -23.65 -10.90
N LYS A 195 4.28 -23.71 -11.18
CA LYS A 195 3.25 -24.07 -10.18
C LYS A 195 3.33 -25.56 -9.85
N ASN A 196 3.45 -26.42 -10.86
CA ASN A 196 3.57 -27.87 -10.66
C ASN A 196 4.81 -28.23 -9.85
N ASP A 197 5.88 -27.48 -10.05
CA ASP A 197 7.14 -27.61 -9.29
C ASP A 197 7.07 -27.02 -7.87
N GLY A 198 5.97 -26.38 -7.48
CA GLY A 198 5.78 -25.78 -6.16
C GLY A 198 6.56 -24.48 -5.93
N VAL A 199 7.15 -23.89 -6.98
CA VAL A 199 7.82 -22.58 -6.91
C VAL A 199 6.79 -21.45 -6.83
N ILE A 200 5.74 -21.54 -7.63
CA ILE A 200 4.62 -20.60 -7.63
C ILE A 200 3.45 -21.22 -6.84
N LYS A 201 2.97 -20.48 -5.84
CA LYS A 201 1.73 -20.80 -5.14
C LYS A 201 0.51 -20.34 -5.93
N THR A 202 0.52 -19.07 -6.35
CA THR A 202 -0.53 -18.47 -7.18
C THR A 202 0.08 -17.44 -8.09
N PHE A 203 -0.37 -17.40 -9.34
CA PHE A 203 -0.06 -16.31 -10.27
C PHE A 203 -1.40 -15.78 -10.78
N LYS A 204 -1.64 -14.49 -10.62
CA LYS A 204 -2.92 -13.86 -11.01
C LYS A 204 -2.69 -12.57 -11.76
N TYR A 205 -3.52 -12.38 -12.77
CA TYR A 205 -3.72 -11.09 -13.41
C TYR A 205 -4.88 -10.36 -12.72
N GLU A 206 -4.68 -9.10 -12.35
CA GLU A 206 -5.72 -8.25 -11.78
C GLU A 206 -5.59 -6.81 -12.27
N SER A 207 -6.70 -6.25 -12.74
CA SER A 207 -6.76 -4.84 -13.11
C SER A 207 -6.54 -3.96 -11.88
N VAL A 208 -5.76 -2.89 -12.03
CA VAL A 208 -5.53 -1.86 -11.00
C VAL A 208 -6.85 -1.37 -10.38
N ILE A 209 -7.92 -1.29 -11.18
CA ILE A 209 -9.25 -0.83 -10.77
C ILE A 209 -9.87 -1.77 -9.72
N ASN A 210 -9.62 -3.08 -9.81
CA ASN A 210 -10.26 -4.08 -8.94
C ASN A 210 -9.62 -4.13 -7.53
N ILE A 211 -8.36 -3.73 -7.35
CA ILE A 211 -7.71 -3.70 -6.03
C ILE A 211 -8.46 -2.76 -5.07
N SER A 212 -9.00 -1.66 -5.58
CA SER A 212 -9.80 -0.72 -4.80
C SER A 212 -11.05 -1.37 -4.17
N SER A 213 -11.54 -2.46 -4.75
CA SER A 213 -12.76 -3.16 -4.29
C SER A 213 -12.49 -4.24 -3.23
N ILE A 214 -11.27 -4.80 -3.19
CA ILE A 214 -10.94 -5.91 -2.26
C ILE A 214 -10.74 -5.41 -0.81
N ALA A 215 -10.38 -4.13 -0.63
CA ALA A 215 -10.31 -3.52 0.70
C ALA A 215 -11.69 -3.30 1.37
N GLY A 216 -12.80 -3.60 0.70
CA GLY A 216 -14.17 -3.35 1.20
C GLY A 216 -14.93 -4.56 1.75
N ILE A 217 -14.40 -5.79 1.70
CA ILE A 217 -15.23 -7.00 1.99
C ILE A 217 -14.72 -7.82 3.20
N ALA A 218 -13.54 -7.54 3.75
CA ALA A 218 -13.07 -8.20 4.97
C ALA A 218 -13.56 -7.43 6.23
N GLY A 219 -14.86 -7.47 6.55
CA GLY A 219 -15.33 -6.84 7.79
C GLY A 219 -16.83 -6.79 8.11
N PHE A 220 -17.74 -7.25 7.25
CA PHE A 220 -19.17 -7.33 7.62
C PHE A 220 -19.62 -8.77 7.82
N VAL A 221 -19.26 -9.35 8.97
CA VAL A 221 -20.06 -10.44 9.54
C VAL A 221 -21.21 -9.78 10.30
N GLN A 222 -22.37 -9.66 9.64
CA GLN A 222 -23.62 -9.40 10.33
C GLN A 222 -23.90 -10.57 11.29
N THR A 223 -23.62 -10.38 12.57
CA THR A 223 -24.22 -11.22 13.61
C THR A 223 -25.64 -10.72 13.82
N GLY A 224 -26.60 -11.47 13.29
CA GLY A 224 -28.02 -11.25 13.57
C GLY A 224 -28.31 -11.56 15.03
N HIS A 225 -28.74 -10.56 15.79
CA HIS A 225 -29.58 -10.76 16.96
C HIS A 225 -30.88 -9.99 16.74
N GLN A 226 -31.96 -10.75 16.59
CA GLN A 226 -33.32 -10.22 16.61
C GLN A 226 -33.61 -9.64 18.00
N ALA A 227 -33.95 -8.35 18.06
CA ALA A 227 -34.65 -7.78 19.21
C ALA A 227 -36.01 -7.28 18.72
N GLN A 228 -37.06 -7.85 19.30
CA GLN A 228 -38.48 -7.55 19.06
C GLN A 228 -38.78 -6.06 19.28
N GLU A 229 -39.56 -5.49 18.35
CA GLU A 229 -40.18 -4.17 18.49
C GLU A 229 -41.24 -4.15 19.60
N SER A 230 -41.30 -3.03 20.32
CA SER A 230 -42.55 -2.47 20.84
C SER A 230 -42.43 -0.94 20.96
N PRO A 231 -43.49 -0.16 20.69
CA PRO A 231 -43.38 1.22 20.22
C PRO A 231 -43.73 2.24 21.32
N ASN A 232 -42.96 3.32 21.40
CA ASN A 232 -43.40 4.70 21.67
C ASN A 232 -42.25 5.55 22.22
N ARG A 233 -41.73 6.48 21.40
CA ARG A 233 -41.65 7.92 21.69
C ARG A 233 -40.82 8.63 20.62
N SER A 234 -41.46 9.65 20.03
CA SER A 234 -40.90 10.83 19.36
C SER A 234 -39.78 10.62 18.33
N ALA A 235 -40.20 10.70 17.06
CA ALA A 235 -39.46 11.03 15.86
C ALA A 235 -38.09 11.69 16.08
N GLY A 236 -37.02 10.91 15.86
CA GLY A 236 -35.78 11.38 15.27
C GLY A 236 -35.71 10.78 13.87
N GLU A 237 -35.80 11.62 12.85
CA GLU A 237 -35.75 11.21 11.45
C GLU A 237 -34.36 10.65 11.14
N VAL A 238 -34.25 9.32 10.96
CA VAL A 238 -33.05 8.70 10.41
C VAL A 238 -33.07 8.96 8.91
N ILE A 239 -32.42 10.04 8.48
CA ILE A 239 -32.14 10.26 7.07
C ILE A 239 -31.02 9.30 6.69
N GLY A 240 -31.40 8.13 6.16
CA GLY A 240 -30.46 7.25 5.49
C GLY A 240 -29.96 7.93 4.23
N TYR A 241 -28.70 8.38 4.24
CA TYR A 241 -28.03 8.77 3.00
C TYR A 241 -27.60 7.50 2.26
N SER A 242 -28.44 7.03 1.34
CA SER A 242 -27.96 6.27 0.20
C SER A 242 -26.99 7.15 -0.59
N LEU A 243 -25.70 6.79 -0.61
CA LEU A 243 -24.69 7.43 -1.45
C LEU A 243 -25.13 7.36 -2.92
N PRO A 244 -25.32 8.49 -3.63
CA PRO A 244 -25.48 8.46 -5.06
C PRO A 244 -24.18 7.99 -5.70
N ARG A 245 -24.28 7.23 -6.80
CA ARG A 245 -23.15 7.02 -7.72
C ARG A 245 -22.74 8.38 -8.27
N SER A 246 -21.70 9.00 -7.72
CA SER A 246 -21.13 10.25 -8.23
C SER A 246 -19.72 10.02 -8.76
N SER A 247 -19.49 10.50 -9.98
CA SER A 247 -18.19 10.52 -10.66
C SER A 247 -17.16 11.40 -9.94
N PRO A 248 -15.84 11.17 -10.12
CA PRO A 248 -14.78 11.79 -9.32
C PRO A 248 -14.57 13.30 -9.51
N THR A 249 -15.39 13.96 -10.32
CA THR A 249 -15.30 15.39 -10.62
C THR A 249 -16.22 16.25 -9.75
N ASP A 250 -16.87 15.68 -8.73
CA ASP A 250 -17.86 16.39 -7.93
C ASP A 250 -17.23 17.12 -6.71
N PRO A 251 -17.31 18.46 -6.61
CA PRO A 251 -16.81 19.23 -5.46
C PRO A 251 -17.51 18.93 -4.12
N PHE A 252 -18.49 18.03 -4.10
CA PHE A 252 -19.12 17.53 -2.88
C PHE A 252 -18.23 16.62 -2.02
N HIS A 253 -17.21 15.96 -2.57
CA HIS A 253 -16.33 15.09 -1.77
C HIS A 253 -15.49 15.89 -0.75
N SER A 254 -15.03 17.09 -1.15
CA SER A 254 -14.34 18.04 -0.28
C SER A 254 -15.23 18.57 0.85
N ARG A 255 -16.55 18.71 0.62
CA ARG A 255 -17.49 19.18 1.65
C ARG A 255 -17.80 18.16 2.74
N ILE A 256 -17.76 16.87 2.42
CA ILE A 256 -18.04 15.81 3.41
C ILE A 256 -16.93 15.73 4.45
N CYS A 257 -15.66 15.89 4.05
CA CYS A 257 -14.53 15.97 4.99
C CYS A 257 -14.62 17.21 5.90
N SER A 258 -15.05 18.35 5.37
CA SER A 258 -15.16 19.60 6.14
C SER A 258 -16.35 19.64 7.11
N GLN A 259 -17.47 18.96 6.81
CA GLN A 259 -18.63 18.93 7.71
C GLN A 259 -18.44 18.02 8.94
N ALA A 260 -17.47 17.10 8.91
CA ALA A 260 -17.11 16.31 10.10
C ALA A 260 -16.41 17.15 11.19
N LEU A 261 -15.81 18.30 10.84
CA LEU A 261 -15.04 19.15 11.76
C LEU A 261 -15.88 19.92 12.79
N GLU A 262 -17.15 20.24 12.54
CA GLU A 262 -17.91 21.15 13.41
C GLU A 262 -18.54 20.49 14.65
N SER A 263 -18.48 19.16 14.80
CA SER A 263 -19.27 18.45 15.83
C SER A 263 -18.51 17.87 17.04
N GLN A 264 -17.19 17.93 17.10
CA GLN A 264 -16.43 17.28 18.19
C GLN A 264 -15.50 18.22 18.93
N ASN A 265 -16.09 19.04 19.80
CA ASN A 265 -15.36 19.84 20.76
C ASN A 265 -15.84 19.47 22.17
N ARG A 266 -15.28 18.37 22.74
CA ARG A 266 -15.11 18.13 24.20
C ARG A 266 -14.55 16.73 24.52
N SER A 267 -13.60 16.74 25.45
CA SER A 267 -12.97 15.64 26.21
C SER A 267 -11.89 14.80 25.52
N ALA A 268 -10.78 14.67 26.26
CA ALA A 268 -9.51 14.05 25.91
C ALA A 268 -9.65 12.53 25.77
N ASP A 269 -9.64 12.09 24.52
CA ASP A 269 -9.17 10.80 24.01
C ASP A 269 -9.25 10.95 22.49
N VAL A 270 -8.30 11.69 21.92
CA VAL A 270 -8.35 12.06 20.50
C VAL A 270 -7.81 10.90 19.67
N VAL A 271 -8.73 10.02 19.30
CA VAL A 271 -8.62 9.19 18.11
C VAL A 271 -8.47 10.15 16.92
N LEU A 272 -7.27 10.24 16.34
CA LEU A 272 -7.10 10.91 15.04
C LEU A 272 -7.88 10.10 14.00
N HIS A 273 -9.10 10.55 13.69
CA HIS A 273 -9.89 10.07 12.57
C HIS A 273 -9.72 11.05 11.40
N TYR A 274 -8.63 10.86 10.67
CA TYR A 274 -8.53 11.13 9.23
C TYR A 274 -7.94 9.86 8.65
N CYS A 275 -8.47 9.29 7.56
CA CYS A 275 -8.18 7.93 7.03
C CYS A 275 -6.70 7.53 7.00
N VAL A 276 -6.20 7.21 8.18
CA VAL A 276 -4.97 6.56 8.56
C VAL A 276 -5.47 5.64 9.65
N ILE A 277 -5.72 4.37 9.33
CA ILE A 277 -6.13 3.41 10.36
C ILE A 277 -4.88 3.13 11.20
N VAL A 278 -4.64 3.97 12.21
CA VAL A 278 -3.64 3.75 13.25
C VAL A 278 -4.23 2.76 14.24
N ARG A 279 -3.92 1.48 14.09
CA ARG A 279 -4.20 0.49 15.13
C ARG A 279 -3.01 0.47 16.10
N SER A 280 -3.20 1.04 17.29
CA SER A 280 -2.31 0.82 18.44
C SER A 280 -2.89 -0.32 19.29
N VAL A 281 -2.07 -1.31 19.63
CA VAL A 281 -2.47 -2.39 20.54
C VAL A 281 -2.49 -1.80 21.96
N SER A 282 -3.67 -1.67 22.56
CA SER A 282 -3.80 -1.22 23.95
C SER A 282 -3.33 -2.32 24.90
N GLU A 283 -2.21 -2.12 25.61
CA GLU A 283 -1.92 -2.87 26.84
C GLU A 283 -2.36 -2.04 28.06
N GLY A 284 -2.94 -2.75 29.03
CA GLY A 284 -3.79 -2.21 30.08
C GLY A 284 -3.23 -1.03 30.88
N LEU A 285 -4.07 -0.02 31.03
CA LEU A 285 -4.02 0.96 32.11
C LEU A 285 -3.96 0.23 33.47
N ASN A 286 -2.80 0.23 34.11
CA ASN A 286 -2.72 0.16 35.57
C ASN A 286 -2.44 1.58 36.08
N LEU A 287 -3.49 2.20 36.60
CA LEU A 287 -3.45 3.46 37.33
C LEU A 287 -2.79 3.25 38.70
N PHE A 288 -1.75 4.02 38.98
CA PHE A 288 -1.44 4.55 40.32
C PHE A 288 -0.91 5.97 40.18
#